data_AF-A0AAV6R8D7-F1
#
_entry.id   AF-A0AAV6R8D7-F1
#
_cell.length_a   1.000
_cell.length_b   1.000
_cell.length_c   1.000
_cell.angle_alpha   90.00
_cell.angle_beta   90.00
_cell.angle_gamma   90.00
#
_symmetry.space_group_name_H-M   'P 1'
#
loop_
_entity.id
_entity.type
_entity.pdbx_description
1 polymer ?
#
loop_
_entity_poly.entity_id
_entity_poly.type
_entity_poly.pdbx_seq_one_letter_code
_entity_poly.pdbx_strand_id
1 'polypeptide(L)'
;MGVSALSDRRTLLEELILTRKPKRWELREFCVKVNFVLGTGLLCLFTQAALSGRDQALLMKTWSDRMGALYRKMKNMGGRCLGYFLEQAEQDIRQELHEAVHNRAPPEEAASSILKTLEKNYDWLRWAVMLHPAVGPLEDEHEGEVQEAKEGDVPEDQPSDNLLSVASESPIPHVVVCHRDTPSSLDKSRIHQLIVDLEWKIPNPPPEVYASIEEDPGRARRYLASRMLKKLQEGLGSGVAVHVVPGRMEMRCNFPSASYYIYEYKHRLASGTVCVFG
;
A
#
# COMPACT_ATOMS: atom_id res chain seq x y z
N MET A 1 -36.01 5.08 4.11
CA MET A 1 -34.83 4.98 3.22
C MET A 1 -34.57 6.38 2.72
N GLY A 2 -33.35 6.91 2.90
CA GLY A 2 -33.02 8.25 2.41
C GLY A 2 -33.24 8.30 0.89
N VAL A 3 -33.76 9.42 0.40
CA VAL A 3 -34.15 9.65 -1.01
C VAL A 3 -33.04 9.26 -1.99
N SER A 4 -31.77 9.38 -1.60
CA SER A 4 -30.59 9.00 -2.39
C SER A 4 -30.56 7.53 -2.82
N ALA A 5 -30.99 6.59 -1.98
CA ALA A 5 -30.99 5.15 -2.33
C ALA A 5 -32.06 4.77 -3.36
N LEU A 6 -33.01 5.68 -3.65
CA LEU A 6 -34.10 5.50 -4.59
C LEU A 6 -33.98 6.44 -5.81
N SER A 7 -33.00 7.37 -5.83
CA SER A 7 -32.93 8.44 -6.83
C SER A 7 -31.57 8.58 -7.52
N ASP A 8 -30.65 7.63 -7.36
CA ASP A 8 -29.30 7.67 -7.95
C ASP A 8 -28.52 8.97 -7.64
N ARG A 9 -28.96 9.68 -6.59
CA ARG A 9 -28.32 10.91 -6.12
C ARG A 9 -27.14 10.56 -5.25
N ARG A 10 -26.05 11.32 -5.41
CA ARG A 10 -24.86 11.23 -4.57
C ARG A 10 -25.25 11.27 -3.09
N THR A 11 -24.63 10.42 -2.29
CA THR A 11 -24.84 10.41 -0.85
C THR A 11 -24.12 11.59 -0.21
N LEU A 12 -24.60 12.06 0.95
CA LEU A 12 -23.93 13.10 1.72
C LEU A 12 -22.45 12.77 2.00
N LEU A 13 -22.14 11.48 2.15
CA LEU A 13 -20.79 11.00 2.35
C LEU A 13 -19.92 11.17 1.09
N GLU A 14 -20.46 10.82 -0.08
CA GLU A 14 -19.76 11.00 -1.37
C GLU A 14 -19.52 12.49 -1.68
N GLU A 15 -20.51 13.34 -1.40
CA GLU A 15 -20.36 14.79 -1.56
C GLU A 15 -19.30 15.37 -0.62
N LEU A 16 -19.27 14.91 0.63
CA LEU A 16 -18.26 15.32 1.61
C LEU A 16 -16.86 14.85 1.19
N ILE A 17 -16.74 13.63 0.68
CA ILE A 17 -15.47 13.09 0.15
C ILE A 17 -14.96 13.94 -1.02
N LEU A 18 -15.83 14.24 -1.99
CA LEU A 18 -15.47 15.00 -3.19
C LEU A 18 -15.08 16.46 -2.88
N THR A 19 -15.74 17.08 -1.91
CA THR A 19 -15.56 18.51 -1.62
C THR A 19 -14.47 18.79 -0.60
N ARG A 20 -14.31 17.93 0.41
CA ARG A 20 -13.43 18.20 1.56
C ARG A 20 -12.27 17.24 1.71
N LYS A 21 -12.29 16.09 1.03
CA LYS A 21 -11.28 15.03 1.22
C LYS A 21 -11.00 14.77 2.71
N PRO A 22 -12.04 14.43 3.51
CA PRO A 22 -11.91 14.29 4.95
C PRO A 22 -10.90 13.21 5.32
N LYS A 23 -10.20 13.42 6.43
CA LYS A 23 -9.33 12.41 7.03
C LYS A 23 -10.18 11.33 7.71
N ARG A 24 -9.58 10.16 8.01
CA ARG A 24 -10.34 9.04 8.62
C ARG A 24 -11.01 9.41 9.93
N TRP A 25 -10.33 10.14 10.81
CA TRP A 25 -10.89 10.51 12.11
C TRP A 25 -12.12 11.41 11.97
N GLU A 26 -12.13 12.32 10.98
CA GLU A 26 -13.30 13.13 10.63
C GLU A 26 -14.44 12.27 10.07
N LEU A 27 -14.11 11.31 9.20
CA LEU A 27 -15.07 10.33 8.68
C LEU A 27 -15.65 9.45 9.79
N ARG A 28 -14.82 9.03 10.75
CA ARG A 28 -15.22 8.25 11.91
C ARG A 28 -16.17 9.05 12.79
N GLU A 29 -15.83 10.30 13.10
CA GLU A 29 -16.68 11.19 13.89
C GLU A 29 -18.02 11.44 13.18
N PHE A 30 -17.99 11.67 11.86
CA PHE A 30 -19.19 11.79 11.04
C PHE A 30 -20.06 10.52 11.13
N CYS A 31 -19.46 9.33 10.97
CA CYS A 31 -20.18 8.06 11.09
C CYS A 31 -20.81 7.87 12.48
N VAL A 32 -20.11 8.26 13.55
CA VAL A 32 -20.66 8.23 14.92
C VAL A 32 -21.88 9.14 15.04
N LYS A 33 -21.82 10.36 14.52
CA LYS A 33 -22.94 11.31 14.52
C LYS A 33 -24.13 10.79 13.71
N VAL A 34 -23.88 10.24 12.52
CA VAL A 34 -24.92 9.64 11.68
C VAL A 34 -25.58 8.45 12.38
N ASN A 35 -24.80 7.56 12.99
CA ASN A 35 -25.31 6.43 13.76
C ASN A 35 -26.16 6.90 14.96
N PHE A 36 -25.73 7.94 15.66
CA PHE A 36 -26.48 8.52 16.77
C PHE A 36 -27.84 9.07 16.32
N VAL A 37 -27.88 9.84 15.24
CA VAL A 37 -29.13 10.39 14.68
C VAL A 37 -30.06 9.27 14.20
N LEU A 38 -29.51 8.28 13.49
CA LEU A 38 -30.28 7.12 13.02
C LEU A 38 -30.85 6.31 14.20
N GLY A 39 -30.04 6.01 15.21
CA GLY A 39 -30.46 5.27 16.41
C GLY A 39 -31.55 6.01 17.17
N THR A 40 -31.38 7.32 17.37
CA THR A 40 -32.39 8.16 18.05
C THR A 40 -33.69 8.22 17.26
N GLY A 41 -33.62 8.41 15.93
CA GLY A 41 -34.79 8.43 15.07
C GLY A 41 -35.54 7.10 15.06
N LEU A 42 -34.83 5.97 15.01
CA LEU A 42 -35.44 4.65 15.13
C LEU A 42 -36.12 4.46 16.48
N LEU A 43 -35.48 4.86 17.58
CA LEU A 43 -36.08 4.80 18.91
C LEU A 43 -37.38 5.60 18.98
N CYS A 44 -37.40 6.84 18.49
CA CYS A 44 -38.61 7.66 18.42
C CYS A 44 -39.72 7.02 17.57
N LEU A 45 -39.37 6.37 16.46
CA LEU A 45 -40.35 5.65 15.63
C LEU A 45 -40.95 4.45 16.36
N PHE A 46 -40.13 3.68 17.08
CA PHE A 46 -40.61 2.54 17.86
C PHE A 46 -41.47 2.98 19.05
N THR A 47 -41.09 4.04 19.77
CA THR A 47 -41.91 4.58 20.86
C THR A 47 -43.24 5.12 20.35
N GLN A 48 -43.26 5.86 19.23
CA GLN A 48 -44.50 6.31 18.62
C GLN A 48 -45.39 5.14 18.18
N ALA A 49 -44.81 4.09 17.56
CA ALA A 49 -45.54 2.90 17.15
C ALA A 49 -46.17 2.17 18.36
N ALA A 50 -45.43 2.08 19.47
CA ALA A 50 -45.92 1.53 20.74
C ALA A 50 -47.13 2.30 21.27
N LEU A 51 -47.02 3.64 21.33
CA LEU A 51 -48.08 4.52 21.83
C LEU A 51 -49.32 4.53 20.92
N SER A 52 -49.14 4.29 19.62
CA SER A 52 -50.23 4.29 18.63
C SER A 52 -50.87 2.91 18.43
N GLY A 53 -50.47 1.89 19.18
CA GLY A 53 -50.98 0.52 19.04
C GLY A 53 -50.64 -0.16 17.70
N ARG A 54 -49.59 0.27 17.02
CA ARG A 54 -49.13 -0.35 15.76
C ARG A 54 -48.42 -1.67 16.06
N ASP A 55 -48.44 -2.60 15.10
CA ASP A 55 -47.74 -3.87 15.19
C ASP A 55 -46.22 -3.66 15.25
N GLN A 56 -45.67 -3.75 16.46
CA GLN A 56 -44.25 -3.61 16.74
C GLN A 56 -43.42 -4.73 16.11
N ALA A 57 -43.96 -5.95 16.02
CA ALA A 57 -43.24 -7.10 15.49
C ALA A 57 -43.01 -6.93 13.98
N LEU A 58 -44.05 -6.46 13.26
CA LEU A 58 -43.94 -6.12 11.84
C LEU A 58 -42.94 -4.97 11.61
N LEU A 59 -42.97 -3.94 12.46
CA LEU A 59 -42.05 -2.81 12.38
C LEU A 59 -40.60 -3.26 12.62
N MET A 60 -40.36 -4.06 13.66
CA MET A 60 -39.05 -4.62 14.00
C MET A 60 -38.49 -5.47 12.87
N LYS A 61 -39.30 -6.36 12.29
CA LYS A 61 -38.89 -7.17 11.13
C LYS A 61 -38.47 -6.28 9.95
N THR A 62 -39.32 -5.32 9.59
CA THR A 62 -39.05 -4.40 8.48
C THR A 62 -37.77 -3.59 8.67
N TRP A 63 -37.52 -3.09 9.89
CA TRP A 63 -36.32 -2.32 10.19
C TRP A 63 -35.08 -3.18 10.32
N SER A 64 -35.19 -4.40 10.85
CA SER A 64 -34.09 -5.38 10.89
C SER A 64 -33.61 -5.72 9.48
N ASP A 65 -34.54 -6.00 8.56
CA ASP A 65 -34.22 -6.29 7.15
C ASP A 65 -33.52 -5.10 6.47
N ARG A 66 -33.99 -3.88 6.73
CA ARG A 66 -33.38 -2.64 6.21
C ARG A 66 -32.00 -2.40 6.79
N MET A 67 -31.81 -2.64 8.08
CA MET A 67 -30.49 -2.54 8.73
C MET A 67 -29.54 -3.61 8.19
N GLY A 68 -30.00 -4.84 8.00
CA GLY A 68 -29.21 -5.90 7.36
C GLY A 68 -28.78 -5.53 5.94
N ALA A 69 -29.68 -4.94 5.15
CA ALA A 69 -29.34 -4.41 3.83
C ALA A 69 -28.31 -3.26 3.89
N LEU A 70 -28.45 -2.35 4.86
CA LEU A 70 -27.49 -1.27 5.09
C LEU A 70 -26.11 -1.81 5.47
N TYR A 71 -26.02 -2.75 6.42
CA TYR A 71 -24.75 -3.37 6.84
C TYR A 71 -24.05 -4.08 5.69
N ARG A 72 -24.79 -4.80 4.83
CA ARG A 72 -24.22 -5.40 3.62
C ARG A 72 -23.64 -4.35 2.68
N LYS A 73 -24.37 -3.26 2.43
CA LYS A 73 -23.86 -2.14 1.62
C LYS A 73 -22.61 -1.50 2.23
N MET A 74 -22.62 -1.24 3.54
CA MET A 74 -21.45 -0.70 4.26
C MET A 74 -20.23 -1.62 4.14
N LYS A 75 -20.41 -2.94 4.31
CA LYS A 75 -19.34 -3.93 4.16
C LYS A 75 -18.74 -3.88 2.75
N ASN A 76 -19.57 -3.78 1.72
CA ASN A 76 -19.12 -3.70 0.33
C ASN A 76 -18.39 -2.37 0.02
N MET A 77 -18.71 -1.28 0.73
CA MET A 77 -18.02 0.00 0.55
C MET A 77 -16.66 0.07 1.27
N GLY A 78 -16.39 -0.83 2.23
CA GLY A 78 -15.15 -0.81 3.01
C GLY A 78 -13.87 -0.85 2.15
N GLY A 79 -13.88 -1.63 1.06
CA GLY A 79 -12.75 -1.69 0.12
C GLY A 79 -12.52 -0.37 -0.63
N ARG A 80 -13.58 0.36 -0.97
CA ARG A 80 -13.46 1.68 -1.61
C ARG A 80 -12.88 2.73 -0.67
N CYS A 81 -13.15 2.61 0.64
CA CYS A 81 -12.55 3.49 1.64
C CYS A 81 -11.04 3.28 1.77
N LEU A 82 -10.54 2.04 1.64
CA LEU A 82 -9.11 1.77 1.69
C LEU A 82 -8.39 2.47 0.54
N GLY A 83 -8.84 2.27 -0.70
CA GLY A 83 -8.26 2.94 -1.88
C GLY A 83 -8.25 4.46 -1.74
N TYR A 84 -9.36 5.05 -1.28
CA TYR A 84 -9.44 6.48 -1.00
C TYR A 84 -8.36 6.97 -0.01
N PHE A 85 -8.13 6.26 1.09
CA PHE A 85 -7.10 6.65 2.05
C PHE A 85 -5.68 6.41 1.54
N LEU A 86 -5.45 5.42 0.68
CA LEU A 86 -4.16 5.21 0.03
C LEU A 86 -3.85 6.35 -0.94
N GLU A 87 -4.82 6.81 -1.74
CA GLU A 87 -4.67 7.98 -2.61
C GLU A 87 -4.37 9.26 -1.80
N GLN A 88 -5.02 9.43 -0.64
CA GLN A 88 -4.69 10.52 0.27
C GLN A 88 -3.28 10.39 0.87
N ALA A 89 -2.88 9.18 1.27
CA ALA A 89 -1.54 8.93 1.81
C ALA A 89 -0.47 9.24 0.77
N GLU A 90 -0.70 8.87 -0.49
CA GLU A 90 0.18 9.18 -1.62
C GLU A 90 0.32 10.71 -1.82
N GLN A 91 -0.77 11.47 -1.69
CA GLN A 91 -0.74 12.94 -1.73
C GLN A 91 0.04 13.53 -0.55
N ASP A 92 -0.21 13.03 0.66
CA ASP A 92 0.50 13.46 1.88
C ASP A 92 2.02 13.18 1.76
N ILE A 93 2.41 12.01 1.25
CA ILE A 93 3.82 11.64 1.02
C ILE A 93 4.46 12.59 0.00
N ARG A 94 3.78 12.89 -1.12
CA ARG A 94 4.29 13.84 -2.12
C ARG A 94 4.51 15.22 -1.51
N GLN A 95 3.57 15.70 -0.72
CA GLN A 95 3.67 17.01 -0.09
C GLN A 95 4.87 17.06 0.88
N GLU A 96 4.97 16.10 1.80
CA GLU A 96 6.08 15.99 2.75
C GLU A 96 7.43 15.85 2.05
N LEU A 97 7.49 15.09 0.96
CA LEU A 97 8.69 14.94 0.15
C LEU A 97 9.10 16.26 -0.51
N HIS A 98 8.16 17.01 -1.08
CA HIS A 98 8.43 18.33 -1.64
C HIS A 98 8.92 19.32 -0.59
N GLU A 99 8.32 19.32 0.61
CA GLU A 99 8.74 20.16 1.72
C GLU A 99 10.15 19.78 2.21
N ALA A 100 10.45 18.48 2.32
CA ALA A 100 11.78 17.98 2.70
C ALA A 100 12.86 18.37 1.67
N VAL A 101 12.57 18.22 0.37
CA VAL A 101 13.48 18.63 -0.72
C VAL A 101 13.69 20.15 -0.70
N HIS A 102 12.63 20.94 -0.50
CA HIS A 102 12.72 22.39 -0.39
C HIS A 102 13.61 22.83 0.78
N ASN A 103 13.46 22.16 1.92
CA ASN A 103 14.23 22.41 3.14
C ASN A 103 15.64 21.77 3.12
N ARG A 104 15.99 21.01 2.06
CA ARG A 104 17.24 20.23 1.96
C ARG A 104 17.45 19.29 3.15
N ALA A 105 16.37 18.73 3.67
CA ALA A 105 16.42 17.78 4.78
C ALA A 105 17.19 16.52 4.35
N PRO A 106 18.02 15.94 5.24
CA PRO A 106 18.68 14.68 4.94
C PRO A 106 17.64 13.55 4.77
N PRO A 107 17.96 12.49 4.00
CA PRO A 107 17.00 11.41 3.72
C PRO A 107 16.44 10.72 4.97
N GLU A 108 17.25 10.61 6.03
CA GLU A 108 16.82 10.05 7.32
C GLU A 108 15.72 10.90 7.99
N GLU A 109 15.86 12.23 7.95
CA GLU A 109 14.87 13.16 8.50
C GLU A 109 13.61 13.20 7.63
N ALA A 110 13.77 13.19 6.30
CA ALA A 110 12.66 13.12 5.36
C ALA A 110 11.82 11.84 5.56
N ALA A 111 12.47 10.67 5.66
CA ALA A 111 11.80 9.39 5.96
C ALA A 111 11.06 9.44 7.31
N SER A 112 11.65 10.09 8.30
CA SER A 112 11.06 10.24 9.64
C SER A 112 9.87 11.20 9.64
N SER A 113 9.91 12.29 8.87
CA SER A 113 8.78 13.24 8.74
C SER A 113 7.58 12.56 8.07
N ILE A 114 7.83 11.90 6.93
CA ILE A 114 6.81 11.15 6.18
C ILE A 114 6.17 10.09 7.09
N LEU A 115 6.98 9.29 7.81
CA LEU A 115 6.45 8.28 8.72
C LEU A 115 5.56 8.89 9.81
N LYS A 116 5.97 10.00 10.44
CA LYS A 116 5.15 10.68 11.47
C LYS A 116 3.80 11.16 10.92
N THR A 117 3.80 11.73 9.72
CA THR A 117 2.57 12.17 9.05
C THR A 117 1.66 10.97 8.75
N LEU A 118 2.24 9.85 8.27
CA LEU A 118 1.49 8.63 8.01
C LEU A 118 0.92 8.00 9.28
N GLU A 119 1.68 7.96 10.38
CA GLU A 119 1.21 7.44 11.66
C GLU A 119 0.06 8.27 12.24
N LYS A 120 0.14 9.60 12.09
CA LYS A 120 -0.88 10.52 12.59
C LYS A 120 -2.17 10.45 11.78
N ASN A 121 -2.06 10.42 10.46
CA ASN A 121 -3.23 10.44 9.57
C ASN A 121 -3.81 9.04 9.33
N TYR A 122 -2.96 8.00 9.40
CA TYR A 122 -3.27 6.62 9.03
C TYR A 122 -2.88 5.58 10.11
N ASP A 123 -3.31 5.83 11.34
CA ASP A 123 -2.97 5.10 12.57
C ASP A 123 -3.36 3.60 12.61
N TRP A 124 -4.21 3.13 11.69
CA TRP A 124 -4.62 1.73 11.61
C TRP A 124 -3.71 0.86 10.76
N LEU A 125 -2.78 1.47 10.05
CA LEU A 125 -1.78 0.78 9.25
C LEU A 125 -0.43 0.88 9.94
N ARG A 126 0.37 -0.16 9.76
CA ARG A 126 1.80 -0.12 9.95
C ARG A 126 2.44 0.31 8.65
N TRP A 127 3.47 1.12 8.77
CA TRP A 127 4.13 1.81 7.67
C TRP A 127 5.62 1.55 7.73
N ALA A 128 6.23 1.33 6.57
CA ALA A 128 7.67 1.40 6.36
C ALA A 128 7.95 2.33 5.20
N VAL A 129 8.63 3.42 5.48
CA VAL A 129 9.03 4.45 4.52
C VAL A 129 10.47 4.20 4.15
N MET A 130 10.73 4.01 2.86
CA MET A 130 12.01 3.67 2.27
C MET A 130 12.40 4.77 1.27
N LEU A 131 13.56 5.39 1.49
CA LEU A 131 14.10 6.46 0.65
C LEU A 131 15.41 5.98 0.04
N HIS A 132 15.50 6.05 -1.28
CA HIS A 132 16.75 5.83 -2.00
C HIS A 132 16.89 6.84 -3.14
N PRO A 133 18.11 7.08 -3.65
CA PRO A 133 18.29 7.91 -4.86
C PRO A 133 17.40 7.38 -6.00
N ALA A 134 16.91 8.27 -6.86
CA ALA A 134 16.19 7.84 -8.06
C ALA A 134 17.10 6.92 -8.88
N VAL A 135 16.72 5.67 -8.98
CA VAL A 135 17.37 4.66 -9.82
C VAL A 135 16.51 4.54 -11.08
N GLY A 136 17.12 4.53 -12.26
CA GLY A 136 16.39 4.30 -13.51
C GLY A 136 15.59 2.99 -13.49
N PRO A 137 14.63 2.80 -14.42
CA PRO A 137 13.74 1.63 -14.42
C PRO A 137 14.51 0.32 -14.25
N LEU A 138 14.00 -0.56 -13.38
CA LEU A 138 14.45 -1.95 -13.31
C LEU A 138 14.09 -2.60 -14.65
N GLU A 139 15.08 -3.14 -15.36
CA GLU A 139 14.86 -3.79 -16.65
C GLU A 139 14.07 -5.09 -16.42
N ASP A 140 12.87 -5.18 -17.00
CA ASP A 140 12.20 -6.44 -17.29
C ASP A 140 12.93 -7.08 -18.48
N GLU A 141 13.42 -8.31 -18.34
CA GLU A 141 14.03 -9.06 -19.44
C GLU A 141 12.96 -9.40 -20.49
N HIS A 142 12.71 -8.49 -21.43
CA HIS A 142 11.93 -8.73 -22.64
C HIS A 142 12.67 -8.21 -23.87
N GLU A 143 13.88 -8.72 -24.11
CA GLU A 143 14.49 -8.66 -25.45
C GLU A 143 15.16 -9.99 -25.75
N GLY A 144 14.43 -10.87 -26.45
CA GLY A 144 15.00 -12.10 -27.02
C GLY A 144 14.04 -13.28 -27.13
N GLU A 145 13.04 -13.19 -28.01
CA GLU A 145 12.61 -14.23 -28.95
C GLU A 145 11.16 -13.96 -29.41
N VAL A 146 11.03 -13.55 -30.68
CA VAL A 146 9.75 -13.53 -31.38
C VAL A 146 9.36 -14.98 -31.68
N GLN A 147 8.40 -15.52 -30.93
CA GLN A 147 7.54 -16.60 -31.40
C GLN A 147 6.09 -16.17 -31.25
N GLU A 148 5.43 -16.01 -32.39
CA GLU A 148 3.99 -15.82 -32.49
C GLU A 148 3.25 -16.96 -31.80
N ALA A 149 2.54 -16.65 -30.70
CA ALA A 149 1.55 -17.53 -30.11
C ALA A 149 0.40 -16.70 -29.51
N LYS A 150 -0.67 -16.60 -30.31
CA LYS A 150 -2.11 -16.50 -29.97
C LYS A 150 -2.56 -15.54 -28.86
N GLU A 151 -3.39 -14.59 -29.25
CA GLU A 151 -4.37 -13.89 -28.39
C GLU A 151 -5.08 -14.87 -27.44
N GLY A 152 -4.88 -14.67 -26.14
CA GLY A 152 -5.58 -15.39 -25.08
C GLY A 152 -4.76 -15.39 -23.78
N ASP A 153 -5.27 -14.66 -22.77
CA ASP A 153 -4.75 -14.54 -21.40
C ASP A 153 -3.38 -13.87 -21.21
N VAL A 154 -3.42 -12.55 -21.03
CA VAL A 154 -2.40 -11.84 -20.23
C VAL A 154 -2.77 -12.09 -18.76
N PRO A 155 -1.94 -12.76 -17.94
CA PRO A 155 -2.09 -12.66 -16.50
C PRO A 155 -1.70 -11.23 -16.11
N GLU A 156 -2.64 -10.46 -15.58
CA GLU A 156 -2.33 -9.27 -14.80
C GLU A 156 -1.42 -9.68 -13.64
N ASP A 157 -0.10 -9.50 -13.80
CA ASP A 157 0.85 -9.57 -12.70
C ASP A 157 0.54 -8.39 -11.75
N GLN A 158 -0.32 -8.67 -10.77
CA GLN A 158 -0.68 -7.75 -9.69
C GLN A 158 0.58 -7.41 -8.89
N PRO A 159 1.07 -6.15 -8.89
CA PRO A 159 2.05 -5.74 -7.89
C PRO A 159 1.42 -5.93 -6.51
N SER A 160 2.20 -6.45 -5.56
CA SER A 160 1.74 -6.68 -4.19
C SER A 160 1.03 -5.44 -3.64
N ASP A 161 -0.27 -5.55 -3.33
CA ASP A 161 -1.23 -4.50 -2.88
C ASP A 161 -0.78 -3.64 -1.67
N ASN A 162 0.42 -3.88 -1.15
CA ASN A 162 0.96 -3.30 0.08
C ASN A 162 2.11 -2.31 -0.16
N LEU A 163 2.56 -2.11 -1.41
CA LEU A 163 3.63 -1.18 -1.76
C LEU A 163 3.09 0.01 -2.55
N LEU A 164 3.44 1.20 -2.10
CA LEU A 164 3.10 2.48 -2.73
C LEU A 164 4.39 3.18 -3.14
N SER A 165 4.56 3.47 -4.42
CA SER A 165 5.74 4.16 -4.94
C SER A 165 5.43 5.62 -5.25
N VAL A 166 6.23 6.54 -4.70
CA VAL A 166 6.05 7.99 -4.83
C VAL A 166 7.37 8.64 -5.28
N ALA A 167 7.35 9.07 -6.55
CA ALA A 167 8.33 9.86 -7.31
C ALA A 167 9.53 9.12 -7.95
N SER A 168 9.80 9.45 -9.22
CA SER A 168 10.73 8.75 -10.14
C SER A 168 11.65 9.68 -10.96
N GLU A 169 11.62 11.00 -10.74
CA GLU A 169 12.41 11.94 -11.54
C GLU A 169 13.52 12.62 -10.72
N SER A 170 14.76 12.42 -11.17
CA SER A 170 15.93 13.12 -10.64
C SER A 170 15.72 14.64 -10.70
N PRO A 171 16.02 15.41 -9.64
CA PRO A 171 16.86 15.07 -8.49
C PRO A 171 16.11 14.60 -7.23
N ILE A 172 14.81 14.29 -7.34
CA ILE A 172 13.99 13.93 -6.18
C ILE A 172 14.29 12.47 -5.79
N PRO A 173 14.52 12.15 -4.50
CA PRO A 173 14.72 10.77 -4.08
C PRO A 173 13.44 9.97 -4.28
N HIS A 174 13.59 8.70 -4.67
CA HIS A 174 12.50 7.77 -4.86
C HIS A 174 12.03 7.27 -3.49
N VAL A 175 10.73 7.40 -3.23
CA VAL A 175 10.11 6.97 -1.97
C VAL A 175 9.26 5.74 -2.25
N VAL A 176 9.54 4.65 -1.55
CA VAL A 176 8.66 3.47 -1.51
C VAL A 176 8.12 3.33 -0.11
N VAL A 177 6.82 3.11 0.00
CA VAL A 177 6.15 2.90 1.27
C VAL A 177 5.49 1.54 1.28
N CYS A 178 5.80 0.72 2.29
CA CYS A 178 5.06 -0.50 2.57
C CYS A 178 4.01 -0.24 3.65
N HIS A 179 2.80 -0.77 3.46
CA HIS A 179 1.73 -0.67 4.44
C HIS A 179 1.07 -2.01 4.75
N ARG A 180 0.64 -2.20 6.00
CA ARG A 180 -0.11 -3.40 6.41
C ARG A 180 -0.94 -3.15 7.66
N ASP A 181 -2.17 -3.65 7.71
CA ASP A 181 -3.03 -3.53 8.89
C ASP A 181 -2.59 -4.47 10.03
N THR A 182 -2.22 -5.70 9.66
CA THR A 182 -1.90 -6.81 10.54
C THR A 182 -0.64 -7.51 10.03
N PRO A 183 0.56 -6.97 10.35
CA PRO A 183 1.81 -7.60 9.98
C PRO A 183 1.96 -8.99 10.60
N SER A 184 2.33 -9.98 9.79
CA SER A 184 2.66 -11.32 10.24
C SER A 184 4.15 -11.43 10.57
N SER A 185 4.52 -12.44 11.36
CA SER A 185 5.91 -12.70 11.67
C SER A 185 6.62 -13.36 10.49
N LEU A 186 7.84 -12.90 10.20
CA LEU A 186 8.69 -13.48 9.17
C LEU A 186 9.53 -14.63 9.71
N ASP A 187 9.70 -15.66 8.88
CA ASP A 187 10.75 -16.65 9.08
C ASP A 187 12.10 -16.09 8.61
N LYS A 188 12.76 -15.38 9.52
CA LYS A 188 14.07 -14.76 9.26
C LYS A 188 15.14 -15.79 8.89
N SER A 189 15.01 -17.03 9.36
CA SER A 189 15.99 -18.08 9.07
C SER A 189 15.89 -18.51 7.60
N ARG A 190 14.67 -18.74 7.11
CA ARG A 190 14.40 -19.03 5.70
C ARG A 190 14.78 -17.86 4.80
N ILE A 191 14.44 -16.63 5.18
CA ILE A 191 14.80 -15.44 4.40
C ILE A 191 16.32 -15.33 4.27
N HIS A 192 17.03 -15.46 5.39
CA HIS A 192 18.49 -15.38 5.38
C HIS A 192 19.12 -16.50 4.54
N GLN A 193 18.62 -17.74 4.65
CA GLN A 193 19.07 -18.86 3.82
C GLN A 193 18.88 -18.57 2.32
N LEU A 194 17.71 -18.07 1.92
CA LEU A 194 17.45 -17.71 0.52
C LEU A 194 18.39 -16.61 0.04
N ILE A 195 18.62 -15.58 0.84
CA ILE A 195 19.53 -14.48 0.49
C ILE A 195 20.96 -14.99 0.33
N VAL A 196 21.46 -15.79 1.28
CA VAL A 196 22.82 -16.35 1.22
C VAL A 196 22.96 -17.26 0.01
N ASP A 197 22.01 -18.17 -0.21
CA ASP A 197 21.99 -19.03 -1.39
C ASP A 197 22.01 -18.22 -2.68
N LEU A 198 21.28 -17.12 -2.73
CA LEU A 198 21.30 -16.21 -3.87
C LEU A 198 22.68 -15.57 -4.00
N GLU A 199 23.23 -14.92 -2.96
CA GLU A 199 24.55 -14.26 -3.02
C GLU A 199 25.66 -15.16 -3.59
N TRP A 200 25.67 -16.44 -3.23
CA TRP A 200 26.65 -17.41 -3.72
C TRP A 200 26.31 -18.03 -5.09
N LYS A 201 25.03 -18.09 -5.46
CA LYS A 201 24.55 -18.68 -6.71
C LYS A 201 24.15 -17.65 -7.76
N ILE A 202 24.37 -16.34 -7.53
CA ILE A 202 24.17 -15.31 -8.56
C ILE A 202 25.13 -15.64 -9.71
N PRO A 203 24.66 -16.13 -10.87
CA PRO A 203 25.55 -16.32 -11.98
C PRO A 203 26.06 -14.96 -12.44
N ASN A 204 27.26 -14.94 -12.98
CA ASN A 204 27.76 -13.74 -13.66
C ASN A 204 26.69 -13.25 -14.65
N PRO A 205 26.41 -11.92 -14.70
CA PRO A 205 25.49 -11.36 -15.69
C PRO A 205 25.81 -11.86 -17.10
N PRO A 206 24.82 -11.94 -18.00
CA PRO A 206 25.06 -12.25 -19.40
C PRO A 206 26.16 -11.34 -20.00
N PRO A 207 26.94 -11.81 -20.98
CA PRO A 207 27.98 -11.01 -21.64
C PRO A 207 27.46 -9.66 -22.18
N GLU A 208 26.20 -9.60 -22.58
CA GLU A 208 25.50 -8.39 -23.03
C GLU A 208 25.39 -7.33 -21.93
N VAL A 209 25.07 -7.77 -20.69
CA VAL A 209 25.05 -6.88 -19.52
C VAL A 209 26.45 -6.33 -19.28
N TYR A 210 27.49 -7.16 -19.37
CA TYR A 210 28.89 -6.73 -19.24
C TYR A 210 29.31 -5.73 -20.34
N ALA A 211 28.96 -6.00 -21.59
CA ALA A 211 29.29 -5.14 -22.72
C ALA A 211 28.70 -3.72 -22.56
N SER A 212 27.52 -3.64 -21.94
CA SER A 212 26.85 -2.37 -21.67
C SER A 212 27.26 -1.66 -20.36
N ILE A 213 28.16 -2.22 -19.55
CA ILE A 213 28.65 -1.55 -18.32
C ILE A 213 29.47 -0.30 -18.66
N GLU A 214 30.18 -0.32 -19.80
CA GLU A 214 30.94 0.84 -20.27
C GLU A 214 30.02 2.01 -20.66
N GLU A 215 28.80 1.71 -21.13
CA GLU A 215 27.80 2.69 -21.55
C GLU A 215 26.90 3.15 -20.38
N ASP A 216 26.47 2.23 -19.51
CA ASP A 216 25.76 2.52 -18.27
C ASP A 216 26.28 1.69 -17.08
N PRO A 217 27.12 2.26 -16.19
CA PRO A 217 27.61 1.57 -15.01
C PRO A 217 26.51 1.22 -13.99
N GLY A 218 25.31 1.80 -14.13
CA GLY A 218 24.12 1.48 -13.32
C GLY A 218 23.43 0.17 -13.74
N ARG A 219 23.62 -0.30 -14.98
CA ARG A 219 22.87 -1.43 -15.55
C ARG A 219 23.12 -2.75 -14.83
N ALA A 220 24.38 -3.09 -14.56
CA ALA A 220 24.72 -4.29 -13.80
C ALA A 220 24.13 -4.30 -12.38
N ARG A 221 24.03 -3.13 -11.74
CA ARG A 221 23.45 -3.00 -10.39
C ARG A 221 21.93 -3.23 -10.42
N ARG A 222 21.25 -2.65 -11.41
CA ARG A 222 19.80 -2.82 -11.63
C ARG A 222 19.46 -4.27 -11.94
N TYR A 223 20.20 -4.92 -12.85
CA TYR A 223 20.03 -6.33 -13.20
C TYR A 223 20.09 -7.25 -11.96
N LEU A 224 21.11 -7.06 -11.11
CA LEU A 224 21.26 -7.87 -9.90
C LEU A 224 20.13 -7.64 -8.88
N ALA A 225 19.68 -6.39 -8.72
CA ALA A 225 18.54 -6.06 -7.87
C ALA A 225 17.24 -6.71 -8.39
N SER A 226 16.93 -6.61 -9.69
CA SER A 226 15.77 -7.27 -10.32
C SER A 226 15.79 -8.78 -10.09
N ARG A 227 16.94 -9.42 -10.30
CA ARG A 227 17.08 -10.86 -10.14
C ARG A 227 16.89 -11.31 -8.69
N MET A 228 17.44 -10.56 -7.73
CA MET A 228 17.21 -10.82 -6.31
C MET A 228 15.74 -10.67 -5.92
N LEU A 229 15.08 -9.60 -6.39
CA LEU A 229 13.66 -9.36 -6.15
C LEU A 229 12.82 -10.54 -6.64
N LYS A 230 12.97 -10.94 -7.90
CA LYS A 230 12.22 -12.04 -8.51
C LYS A 230 12.40 -13.35 -7.74
N LYS A 231 13.63 -13.71 -7.39
CA LYS A 231 13.92 -14.96 -6.67
C LYS A 231 13.39 -14.97 -5.24
N LEU A 232 13.43 -13.82 -4.55
CA LEU A 232 12.88 -13.72 -3.20
C LEU A 232 11.35 -13.75 -3.22
N GLN A 233 10.70 -13.12 -4.21
CA GLN A 233 9.25 -13.20 -4.40
C GLN A 233 8.81 -14.65 -4.69
N GLU A 234 9.49 -15.36 -5.59
CA GLU A 234 9.27 -16.79 -5.87
C GLU A 234 9.47 -17.65 -4.61
N GLY A 235 10.50 -17.34 -3.81
CA GLY A 235 10.90 -18.14 -2.66
C GLY A 235 10.08 -17.89 -1.38
N LEU A 236 9.47 -16.72 -1.21
CA LEU A 236 8.74 -16.32 0.00
C LEU A 236 7.22 -16.34 -0.16
N GLY A 237 6.71 -16.27 -1.39
CA GLY A 237 5.28 -16.31 -1.70
C GLY A 237 4.57 -14.96 -1.56
N SER A 238 3.30 -14.91 -1.98
CA SER A 238 2.50 -13.68 -2.13
C SER A 238 2.10 -12.99 -0.82
N GLY A 239 2.28 -13.64 0.34
CA GLY A 239 1.96 -13.07 1.66
C GLY A 239 3.02 -12.11 2.21
N VAL A 240 4.14 -11.95 1.50
CA VAL A 240 5.31 -11.18 1.91
C VAL A 240 5.61 -10.12 0.85
N ALA A 241 5.73 -8.86 1.27
CA ALA A 241 6.17 -7.80 0.38
C ALA A 241 7.70 -7.75 0.37
N VAL A 242 8.29 -7.70 -0.82
CA VAL A 242 9.75 -7.64 -1.01
C VAL A 242 10.08 -6.40 -1.81
N HIS A 243 11.05 -5.63 -1.34
CA HIS A 243 11.60 -4.49 -2.05
C HIS A 243 13.13 -4.60 -2.10
N VAL A 244 13.70 -4.47 -3.30
CA VAL A 244 15.15 -4.56 -3.52
C VAL A 244 15.60 -3.35 -4.31
N VAL A 245 16.64 -2.68 -3.82
CA VAL A 245 17.21 -1.52 -4.48
C VAL A 245 18.73 -1.64 -4.58
N PRO A 246 19.34 -1.15 -5.68
CA PRO A 246 20.77 -1.07 -5.77
C PRO A 246 21.30 0.07 -4.88
N GLY A 247 22.42 -0.18 -4.21
CA GLY A 247 23.02 0.76 -3.27
C GLY A 247 22.36 0.77 -1.90
N ARG A 248 22.61 1.84 -1.14
CA ARG A 248 22.05 2.04 0.20
C ARG A 248 20.70 2.71 0.13
N MET A 249 19.87 2.41 1.12
CA MET A 249 18.53 2.94 1.29
C MET A 249 18.32 3.30 2.75
N GLU A 250 17.70 4.46 2.98
CA GLU A 250 17.25 4.85 4.31
C GLU A 250 15.85 4.31 4.55
N MET A 251 15.62 3.70 5.71
CA MET A 251 14.32 3.15 6.07
C MET A 251 13.88 3.57 7.48
N ARG A 252 12.63 4.00 7.60
CA ARG A 252 11.94 4.24 8.87
C ARG A 252 10.64 3.47 8.89
N CYS A 253 10.36 2.74 9.97
CA CYS A 253 9.11 1.99 10.07
C CYS A 253 8.61 1.87 11.50
N ASN A 254 7.33 1.53 11.63
CA ASN A 254 6.69 1.16 12.88
C ASN A 254 6.18 -0.29 12.89
N PHE A 255 6.69 -1.10 11.98
CA PHE A 255 6.43 -2.53 11.96
C PHE A 255 7.03 -3.19 13.22
N PRO A 256 6.37 -4.23 13.77
CA PRO A 256 6.99 -5.06 14.80
C PRO A 256 8.31 -5.64 14.28
N SER A 257 9.32 -5.75 15.13
CA SER A 257 10.64 -6.28 14.75
C SER A 257 10.62 -7.70 14.19
N ALA A 258 9.59 -8.49 14.53
CA ALA A 258 9.37 -9.82 13.99
C ALA A 258 8.79 -9.83 12.56
N SER A 259 8.24 -8.70 12.11
CA SER A 259 7.47 -8.58 10.86
C SER A 259 8.22 -7.91 9.72
N TYR A 260 9.49 -7.56 9.92
CA TYR A 260 10.33 -7.08 8.83
C TYR A 260 11.76 -7.62 8.93
N TYR A 261 12.46 -7.62 7.80
CA TYR A 261 13.85 -7.99 7.69
C TYR A 261 14.54 -7.08 6.67
N ILE A 262 15.66 -6.49 7.07
CA ILE A 262 16.50 -5.63 6.22
C ILE A 262 17.85 -6.30 6.08
N TYR A 263 18.37 -6.37 4.86
CA TYR A 263 19.67 -6.97 4.57
C TYR A 263 20.42 -6.15 3.51
N GLU A 264 21.65 -5.76 3.83
CA GLU A 264 22.58 -5.19 2.85
C GLU A 264 23.43 -6.30 2.25
N TYR A 265 23.27 -6.54 0.95
CA TYR A 265 24.07 -7.54 0.23
C TYR A 265 25.28 -6.90 -0.44
N LYS A 266 26.36 -7.67 -0.53
CA LYS A 266 27.60 -7.28 -1.22
C LYS A 266 28.03 -8.40 -2.16
N HIS A 267 27.78 -8.18 -3.44
CA HIS A 267 28.29 -9.02 -4.51
C HIS A 267 29.53 -8.37 -5.15
N ARG A 268 30.38 -9.17 -5.81
CA ARG A 268 31.60 -8.68 -6.48
C ARG A 268 31.35 -7.54 -7.47
N LEU A 269 30.16 -7.49 -8.06
CA LEU A 269 29.78 -6.53 -9.10
C LEU A 269 28.84 -5.42 -8.62
N ALA A 270 28.12 -5.62 -7.51
CA ALA A 270 27.16 -4.65 -6.99
C ALA A 270 26.87 -4.88 -5.51
N SER A 271 26.43 -3.82 -4.84
CA SER A 271 25.82 -3.87 -3.52
C SER A 271 24.40 -3.34 -3.59
N GLY A 272 23.54 -3.78 -2.68
CA GLY A 272 22.18 -3.28 -2.58
C GLY A 272 21.56 -3.55 -1.22
N THR A 273 20.31 -3.11 -1.07
CA THR A 273 19.51 -3.32 0.14
C THR A 273 18.25 -4.10 -0.23
N VAL A 274 17.96 -5.13 0.55
CA VAL A 274 16.73 -5.93 0.49
C VAL A 274 15.91 -5.64 1.74
N CYS A 275 14.64 -5.30 1.54
CA CYS A 275 13.65 -5.21 2.59
C CYS A 275 12.54 -6.23 2.35
N VAL A 276 12.19 -6.95 3.41
CA VAL A 276 11.13 -7.97 3.41
C VAL A 276 10.15 -7.62 4.51
N PHE A 277 8.86 -7.63 4.19
CA PHE A 277 7.77 -7.27 5.09
C PHE A 277 6.72 -8.38 5.15
N GLY A 278 6.49 -8.86 6.38
CA GLY A 278 5.53 -9.90 6.72
C GLY A 278 4.20 -9.34 7.16
#